data_AF-A0A0B7A6Q4-F1
#
_entry.id   AF-A0A0B7A6Q4-F1
#
_cell.length_a   1.000
_cell.length_b   1.000
_cell.length_c   1.000
_cell.angle_alpha   90.00
_cell.angle_beta   90.00
_cell.angle_gamma   90.00
#
_symmetry.space_group_name_H-M   'P 1'
#
loop_
_entity.id
_entity.type
_entity.pdbx_description
1 polymer ?
#
loop_
_entity_poly.entity_id
_entity_poly.type
_entity_poly.pdbx_seq_one_letter_code
_entity_poly.pdbx_strand_id
1 'polypeptide(L)' 'MTAVFAAGNKAFLFGGVFDEEEDEEDLEGVFYNELWSLDLEKGKWFPIQLRGKKISCW' A
#
# COMPACT_ATOMS: atom_id res chain seq x y z
N MET A 1 6.02 4.05 3.27
CA MET A 1 5.56 3.06 2.26
C MET A 1 6.55 1.92 2.18
N THR A 2 6.08 0.67 2.09
CA THR A 2 6.95 -0.50 1.92
C THR A 2 6.61 -1.23 0.64
N ALA A 3 7.62 -1.52 -0.18
CA ALA A 3 7.48 -2.21 -1.46
C ALA A 3 8.34 -3.47 -1.50
N VAL A 4 7.83 -4.54 -2.12
CA VAL A 4 8.60 -5.77 -2.38
C VAL A 4 8.36 -6.26 -3.81
N PHE A 5 9.42 -6.74 -4.46
CA PHE A 5 9.31 -7.49 -5.70
C PHE A 5 9.04 -8.96 -5.39
N ALA A 6 8.07 -9.55 -6.07
CA ALA A 6 7.67 -10.94 -5.89
C ALA A 6 7.82 -11.72 -7.20
N ALA A 7 7.79 -13.05 -7.09
CA ALA A 7 7.80 -13.92 -8.25
C ALA A 7 6.57 -13.67 -9.15
N GLY A 8 6.73 -13.92 -10.45
CA GLY A 8 5.63 -13.81 -11.42
C GLY A 8 5.30 -12.38 -11.86
N ASN A 9 6.31 -11.53 -12.01
CA ASN A 9 6.18 -10.14 -12.50
C ASN A 9 5.18 -9.30 -11.70
N LYS A 10 5.22 -9.45 -10.37
CA LYS A 10 4.42 -8.65 -9.44
C LYS A 10 5.31 -7.88 -8.49
N ALA A 11 4.92 -6.65 -8.19
CA ALA A 11 5.38 -5.94 -7.01
C ALA A 11 4.19 -5.74 -6.06
N PHE A 12 4.44 -5.80 -4.76
CA PHE A 12 3.45 -5.51 -3.74
C PHE A 12 3.83 -4.25 -2.98
N LEU A 13 2.82 -3.47 -2.61
CA LEU A 13 2.97 -2.20 -1.92
C LEU A 13 2.03 -2.15 -0.73
N PHE A 14 2.56 -1.92 0.47
CA PHE A 14 1.75 -1.80 1.67
C PHE A 14 1.95 -0.44 2.33
N GLY A 15 0.81 0.18 2.63
CA GLY A 15 0.71 1.46 3.32
C GLY A 15 1.43 2.63 2.65
N GLY A 16 1.68 3.68 3.42
CA GLY A 16 2.20 4.95 2.93
C GLY A 16 1.84 6.08 3.88
N VAL A 17 2.51 7.21 3.72
CA VAL A 17 2.10 8.47 4.33
C VAL A 17 2.04 9.49 3.20
N PHE A 18 0.99 10.29 3.17
CA PHE A 18 0.84 11.43 2.29
C PHE A 18 0.62 12.65 3.15
N ASP A 19 1.48 13.64 2.98
CA ASP A 19 1.38 14.91 3.71
C ASP A 19 0.40 15.79 2.92
N GLU A 20 -0.70 16.18 3.56
CA GLU A 20 -1.65 17.17 3.07
C GLU A 20 -1.26 18.53 3.64
N GLU A 21 -0.86 19.44 2.76
CA GLU A 21 -0.63 20.84 3.09
C GLU A 21 -1.93 21.61 2.85
N GLU A 22 -2.66 21.97 3.91
CA GLU A 22 -3.84 22.82 3.79
C GLU A 22 -3.45 24.31 3.72
N ASP A 23 -2.46 24.76 4.49
CA ASP A 23 -1.95 26.14 4.54
C ASP A 23 -0.46 26.18 4.97
N GLU A 24 0.25 27.32 4.85
CA GLU A 24 1.69 27.44 5.19
C GLU A 24 2.05 27.09 6.65
N GLU A 25 1.06 27.03 7.55
CA GLU A 25 1.26 26.75 8.98
C GLU A 25 0.73 25.38 9.45
N ASP A 26 -0.13 24.72 8.67
CA ASP A 26 -0.80 23.48 9.04
C ASP A 26 -0.45 22.34 8.07
N LEU A 27 0.21 21.30 8.60
CA LEU A 27 0.62 20.11 7.86
C LEU A 27 -0.01 18.87 8.50
N GLU A 28 -0.94 18.23 7.79
CA GLU A 28 -1.60 17.00 8.21
C GLU A 28 -1.07 15.78 7.43
N GLY A 29 -1.07 14.61 8.05
CA GLY A 29 -0.54 13.39 7.45
C GLY A 29 -1.60 12.30 7.33
N VAL A 30 -1.86 11.83 6.11
CA VAL A 30 -2.74 10.69 5.83
C VAL A 30 -1.93 9.40 5.79
N PHE A 31 -2.19 8.50 6.75
CA PHE A 31 -1.56 7.19 6.80
C PHE A 31 -2.43 6.13 6.13
N TYR A 32 -1.84 5.46 5.14
CA TYR A 32 -2.49 4.39 4.39
C TYR A 32 -2.17 3.02 4.98
N ASN A 33 -3.14 2.11 4.95
CA ASN A 33 -3.03 0.72 5.41
C ASN A 33 -3.47 -0.29 4.34
N GLU A 34 -3.60 0.17 3.09
CA GLU A 34 -4.00 -0.64 1.95
C GLU A 34 -2.82 -1.45 1.41
N LEU A 35 -3.16 -2.59 0.79
CA LEU A 35 -2.22 -3.42 0.04
C LEU A 35 -2.55 -3.31 -1.45
N TRP A 36 -1.54 -3.04 -2.26
CA TRP A 36 -1.65 -2.96 -3.72
C TRP A 36 -0.70 -3.95 -4.39
N SER A 37 -1.07 -4.37 -5.60
CA SER A 37 -0.17 -5.11 -6.49
C SER A 37 0.01 -4.37 -7.81
N LEU A 38 1.24 -4.37 -8.31
CA LEU A 38 1.60 -3.89 -9.64
C LEU A 38 1.91 -5.10 -10.51
N ASP A 39 1.20 -5.25 -11.62
CA ASP A 39 1.59 -6.12 -12.73
C ASP A 39 2.69 -5.42 -13.52
N LEU A 40 3.92 -5.95 -13.43
CA LEU A 40 5.12 -5.34 -14.03
C LEU A 40 5.17 -5.50 -15.55
N GLU A 41 4.42 -6.43 -16.13
CA GLU A 41 4.32 -6.57 -17.59
C GLU A 41 3.36 -5.53 -18.18
N LYS A 42 2.23 -5.31 -17.51
CA LYS A 42 1.16 -4.43 -17.99
C LYS A 42 1.24 -3.01 -17.44
N GLY A 43 2.09 -2.78 -16.44
CA GLY A 43 2.17 -1.50 -15.72
C GLY A 43 0.87 -1.14 -15.00
N LYS A 44 0.10 -2.13 -14.54
CA LYS A 44 -1.25 -1.92 -13.99
C LYS A 44 -1.34 -2.24 -12.51
N TRP A 45 -1.94 -1.31 -11.76
CA TRP A 45 -2.21 -1.44 -10.33
C TRP A 45 -3.54 -2.13 -10.04
N PHE A 46 -3.56 -2.95 -9.01
CA PHE A 46 -4.76 -3.62 -8.48
C PHE A 46 -4.80 -3.56 -6.96
N PRO A 47 -5.92 -3.16 -6.35
CA PRO A 47 -6.08 -3.22 -4.90
C PRO A 47 -6.18 -4.68 -4.44
N ILE A 48 -5.52 -5.01 -3.33
CA ILE A 48 -5.55 -6.33 -2.71
C ILE A 48 -6.29 -6.23 -1.39
N GLN A 49 -7.38 -6.98 -1.28
CA GLN A 49 -8.07 -7.16 -0.01
C GLN A 49 -7.70 -8.53 0.55
N LEU A 50 -7.03 -8.56 1.70
CA LEU A 50 -6.73 -9.81 2.39
C LEU A 50 -8.04 -10.46 2.84
N ARG A 51 -8.27 -11.70 2.39
CA ARG A 51 -9.43 -12.50 2.78
C ARG A 51 -8.91 -13.74 3.51
N GLY A 52 -9.35 -13.93 4.74
CA GLY A 52 -8.92 -15.05 5.58
C GLY A 52 -9.13 -14.76 7.05
N LYS A 53 -9.17 -15.82 7.87
CA LYS A 53 -9.27 -15.68 9.32
C LYS A 53 -7.93 -15.16 9.83
N LYS A 54 -7.93 -14.01 10.54
CA LYS A 54 -6.76 -13.58 11.31
C LYS A 54 -6.53 -14.64 12.40
N ILE A 55 -5.59 -15.55 12.17
CA ILE A 55 -5.18 -16.50 13.20
C ILE A 55 -4.29 -15.70 14.15
N SER A 56 -4.89 -15.20 15.22
CA SER A 56 -4.14 -14.64 16.33
C SER A 56 -3.57 -15.80 17.14
N CYS A 57 -2.31 -16.15 16.88
CA CYS A 57 -1.52 -16.90 17.85
C CYS A 57 -0.97 -15.88 18.86
N TRP A 58 -1.66 -15.75 19.98
CA TRP A 58 -1.15 -15.20 21.22
C TRP A 58 -1.30 -16.27 22.29
#